data_AF-A0A9P7SMS8-F1
#
_entry.id   AF-A0A9P7SMS8-F1
#
_cell.length_a   1.000
_cell.length_b   1.000
_cell.length_c   1.000
_cell.angle_alpha   90.00
_cell.angle_beta   90.00
_cell.angle_gamma   90.00
#
_symmetry.space_group_name_H-M   'P 1'
#
loop_
_entity.id
_entity.type
_entity.pdbx_description
1 polymer ?
#
loop_
_entity_poly.entity_id
_entity_poly.type
_entity_poly.pdbx_seq_one_letter_code
_entity_poly.pdbx_strand_id
1 'polypeptide(L)'
;MASQIARRFFSTSARRLQNEALKAESKRNPEIMVLGAVMLATLSGAGFYFGRSPTKSTSEDVVSIAKSGMPWEGDAEGKYKYHPGGDINADPRDAPSALNVTVIPEVTLPEELHEKFNKWGKDGYP
;
A
#
# COMPACT_ATOMS: atom_id res chain seq x y z
N MET A 1 -24.09 -3.37 -19.23
CA MET A 1 -24.35 -2.40 -20.32
C MET A 1 -23.24 -1.33 -20.42
N ALA A 2 -21.96 -1.71 -20.57
CA ALA A 2 -20.80 -0.79 -20.52
C ALA A 2 -20.23 -0.40 -21.91
N SER A 3 -21.07 -0.41 -22.95
CA SER A 3 -20.58 -0.45 -24.34
C SER A 3 -20.82 0.83 -25.16
N GLN A 4 -21.84 1.63 -24.83
CA GLN A 4 -22.22 2.77 -25.70
C GLN A 4 -21.54 4.09 -25.32
N ILE A 5 -21.20 4.30 -24.05
CA ILE A 5 -20.56 5.54 -23.57
C ILE A 5 -19.09 5.60 -23.98
N ALA A 6 -18.34 4.50 -23.81
CA ALA A 6 -16.95 4.40 -24.25
C ALA A 6 -16.81 4.59 -25.77
N ARG A 7 -17.68 3.96 -26.57
CA ARG A 7 -17.66 4.09 -28.05
C ARG A 7 -17.85 5.54 -28.53
N ARG A 8 -18.70 6.31 -27.85
CA ARG A 8 -18.94 7.72 -28.21
C ARG A 8 -17.75 8.61 -27.83
N PHE A 9 -17.15 8.42 -26.65
CA PHE A 9 -15.98 9.18 -26.19
C PHE A 9 -14.74 9.02 -27.08
N PHE A 10 -14.48 7.81 -27.58
CA PHE A 10 -13.34 7.58 -28.47
C PHE A 10 -13.60 8.06 -29.92
N SER A 11 -14.85 8.05 -30.39
CA SER A 11 -15.18 8.42 -31.77
C SER A 11 -15.06 9.92 -32.10
N THR A 12 -15.26 10.80 -31.12
CA THR A 12 -15.07 12.25 -31.25
C THR A 12 -13.59 12.62 -31.15
N SER A 13 -12.86 11.92 -30.28
CA SER A 13 -11.42 12.07 -30.08
C SER A 13 -10.62 11.67 -31.33
N ALA A 14 -10.95 10.54 -31.96
CA ALA A 14 -10.30 10.09 -33.19
C ALA A 14 -10.48 11.07 -34.36
N ARG A 15 -11.68 11.66 -34.50
CA ARG A 15 -11.95 12.69 -35.53
C ARG A 15 -11.20 13.99 -35.27
N ARG A 16 -11.06 14.41 -34.00
CA ARG A 16 -10.23 15.58 -33.64
C ARG A 16 -8.74 15.34 -33.87
N LEU A 17 -8.24 14.11 -33.66
CA LEU A 17 -6.86 13.73 -33.93
C LEU A 17 -6.51 13.71 -35.43
N GLN A 18 -7.49 13.56 -36.32
CA GLN A 18 -7.30 13.61 -37.78
C GLN A 18 -7.31 15.03 -38.37
N ASN A 19 -7.30 16.08 -37.53
CA ASN A 19 -7.37 17.46 -37.99
C ASN A 19 -6.06 17.87 -38.71
N GLU A 20 -6.17 18.21 -40.00
CA GLU A 20 -5.09 18.73 -40.84
C GLU A 20 -4.40 19.97 -40.24
N ALA A 21 -5.16 20.82 -39.53
CA ALA A 21 -4.62 22.01 -38.87
C ALA A 21 -3.57 21.67 -37.80
N LEU A 22 -3.78 20.57 -37.06
CA LEU A 22 -2.83 20.12 -36.03
C LEU A 22 -1.52 19.61 -36.66
N LYS A 23 -1.59 18.97 -37.83
CA LYS A 23 -0.39 18.55 -38.57
C LYS A 23 0.40 19.75 -39.11
N ALA A 24 -0.30 20.77 -39.61
CA ALA A 24 0.34 22.00 -40.07
C ALA A 24 1.04 22.72 -38.90
N GLU A 25 0.40 22.78 -37.73
CA GLU A 25 0.95 23.37 -36.52
C GLU A 25 2.14 22.59 -35.97
N SER A 26 2.07 21.25 -35.92
CA SER A 26 3.19 20.43 -35.42
C SER A 26 4.41 20.50 -36.33
N LYS A 27 4.24 20.69 -37.65
CA LYS A 27 5.35 20.92 -38.59
C LYS A 27 5.98 22.29 -38.43
N ARG A 28 5.19 23.29 -38.08
CA ARG A 28 5.65 24.67 -37.86
C ARG A 28 6.45 24.79 -36.56
N ASN A 29 6.04 24.05 -35.52
CA ASN A 29 6.62 24.14 -34.18
C ASN A 29 7.24 22.80 -33.76
N PRO A 30 8.56 22.59 -33.98
CA PRO A 30 9.22 21.32 -33.65
C PRO A 30 9.20 20.99 -32.15
N GLU A 31 9.07 21.99 -31.27
CA GLU A 31 8.95 21.83 -29.82
C GLU A 31 7.73 20.99 -29.42
N ILE A 32 6.64 21.02 -30.22
CA ILE A 32 5.44 20.24 -29.95
C ILE A 32 5.70 18.74 -30.10
N MET A 33 6.59 18.34 -31.03
CA MET A 33 7.00 16.93 -31.13
C MET A 33 7.81 16.49 -29.91
N VAL A 34 8.71 17.35 -29.42
CA VAL A 34 9.50 17.07 -28.22
C VAL A 34 8.59 16.94 -27.00
N LEU A 35 7.67 17.90 -26.82
CA LEU A 35 6.69 17.86 -25.73
C LEU A 35 5.80 16.61 -25.81
N GLY A 36 5.35 16.25 -27.01
CA GLY A 36 4.57 15.04 -27.26
C GLY A 36 5.34 13.77 -26.90
N ALA A 37 6.62 13.69 -27.25
CA ALA A 37 7.48 12.57 -26.89
C ALA A 37 7.66 12.44 -25.37
N VAL A 38 7.86 13.56 -24.66
CA VAL A 38 7.96 13.57 -23.19
C VAL A 38 6.66 13.12 -22.54
N MET A 39 5.52 13.64 -22.99
CA MET A 39 4.20 13.24 -22.50
C MET A 39 3.91 11.75 -22.74
N LEU A 40 4.31 11.23 -23.89
CA LEU A 40 4.13 9.81 -24.21
C LEU A 40 5.03 8.94 -23.31
N ALA A 41 6.29 9.34 -23.10
CA ALA A 41 7.21 8.64 -22.21
C ALA A 41 6.69 8.63 -20.76
N THR A 42 6.18 9.75 -20.24
CA THR A 42 5.67 9.83 -18.86
C THR A 42 4.40 9.00 -18.68
N LEU A 43 3.44 9.09 -19.59
CA LEU A 43 2.18 8.33 -19.50
C LEU A 43 2.41 6.82 -19.70
N SER A 44 3.25 6.43 -20.65
CA SER A 44 3.63 5.02 -20.83
C SER A 44 4.40 4.49 -19.64
N GLY A 45 5.34 5.27 -19.07
CA GLY A 45 6.09 4.90 -17.88
C GLY A 45 5.20 4.71 -16.66
N ALA A 46 4.27 5.65 -16.41
CA ALA A 46 3.29 5.54 -15.35
C ALA A 46 2.37 4.32 -15.55
N GLY A 47 1.88 4.10 -16.77
CA GLY A 47 1.06 2.93 -17.10
C GLY A 47 1.79 1.60 -16.89
N PHE A 48 3.06 1.51 -17.30
CA PHE A 48 3.90 0.34 -17.06
C PHE A 48 4.15 0.11 -15.56
N TYR A 49 4.43 1.17 -14.80
CA TYR A 49 4.64 1.09 -13.36
C TYR A 49 3.39 0.59 -12.63
N PHE A 50 2.23 1.20 -12.89
CA PHE A 50 0.97 0.76 -12.27
C PHE A 50 0.52 -0.63 -12.73
N GLY A 51 0.86 -1.04 -13.96
CA GLY A 51 0.63 -2.40 -14.43
C GLY A 51 1.48 -3.44 -13.71
N ARG A 52 2.74 -3.11 -13.38
CA ARG A 52 3.65 -3.99 -12.63
C ARG A 52 3.37 -4.00 -11.12
N SER A 53 2.91 -2.87 -10.59
CA SER A 53 2.64 -2.66 -9.17
C SER A 53 1.16 -2.35 -8.95
N PRO A 54 0.27 -3.36 -9.05
CA PRO A 54 -1.15 -3.15 -8.83
C PRO A 54 -1.40 -2.58 -7.44
N THR A 55 -2.13 -1.47 -7.38
CA THR A 55 -2.54 -0.86 -6.11
C THR A 55 -3.42 -1.85 -5.35
N LYS A 56 -2.98 -2.27 -4.17
CA LYS A 56 -3.77 -3.13 -3.28
C LYS A 56 -4.79 -2.27 -2.53
N SER A 57 -5.95 -2.84 -2.20
CA SER A 57 -7.00 -2.16 -1.43
C SER A 57 -6.60 -1.89 0.03
N THR A 58 -5.51 -2.50 0.49
CA THR A 58 -5.04 -2.47 1.87
C THR A 58 -3.53 -2.19 1.85
N SER A 59 -3.05 -1.46 2.86
CA SER A 59 -1.63 -1.13 3.05
C SER A 59 -0.86 -2.26 3.74
N GLU A 60 -1.34 -3.50 3.63
CA GLU A 60 -0.67 -4.66 4.22
C GLU A 60 0.46 -5.15 3.32
N ASP A 61 1.65 -5.24 3.91
CA ASP A 61 2.77 -5.94 3.30
C ASP A 61 2.59 -7.45 3.47
N VAL A 62 2.98 -8.21 2.44
CA VAL A 62 2.92 -9.67 2.50
C VAL A 62 4.05 -10.15 3.41
N VAL A 63 3.70 -10.52 4.63
CA VAL A 63 4.64 -11.09 5.59
C VAL A 63 4.75 -12.59 5.32
N SER A 64 5.93 -13.07 4.94
CA SER A 64 6.17 -14.51 4.81
C SER A 64 6.41 -15.12 6.20
N ILE A 65 5.54 -16.04 6.59
CA ILE A 65 5.66 -16.80 7.84
C ILE A 65 6.74 -17.87 7.66
N ALA A 66 7.60 -18.05 8.67
CA ALA A 66 8.64 -19.07 8.61
C ALA A 66 8.01 -20.49 8.62
N LYS A 67 8.66 -21.47 7.96
CA LYS A 67 8.12 -22.83 7.77
C LYS A 67 7.77 -23.60 9.06
N SER A 68 8.36 -23.23 10.19
CA SER A 68 8.03 -23.71 11.54
C SER A 68 7.71 -22.57 12.51
N GLY A 69 7.37 -21.41 11.95
CA GLY A 69 7.10 -20.19 12.69
C GLY A 69 5.70 -20.13 13.28
N MET A 70 4.83 -21.09 13.00
CA MET A 70 3.47 -21.15 13.55
C MET A 70 3.47 -22.07 14.78
N PRO A 71 3.34 -21.53 16.00
CA PRO A 71 3.44 -22.30 17.24
C PRO A 71 2.33 -23.38 17.33
N TRP A 72 1.16 -23.09 16.77
CA TRP A 72 -0.01 -23.98 16.76
C TRP A 72 0.07 -25.13 15.75
N GLU A 73 1.01 -25.11 14.80
CA GLU A 73 1.22 -26.23 13.88
C GLU A 73 2.19 -27.29 14.43
N GLY A 74 2.87 -26.98 15.55
CA GLY A 74 3.74 -27.90 16.28
C GLY A 74 3.43 -27.93 17.77
N ASP A 75 4.30 -28.59 18.53
CA ASP A 75 4.20 -28.68 20.00
C ASP A 75 4.98 -27.52 20.68
N ALA A 76 5.03 -26.37 20.01
CA ALA A 76 5.85 -25.23 20.41
C ALA A 76 4.99 -24.15 21.07
N GLU A 77 5.34 -23.77 22.31
CA GLU A 77 4.75 -22.61 22.97
C GLU A 77 5.52 -21.33 22.57
N GLY A 78 4.81 -20.26 22.23
CA GLY A 78 5.44 -18.97 21.97
C GLY A 78 4.74 -18.10 20.95
N LYS A 79 5.43 -17.03 20.52
CA LYS A 79 4.96 -16.12 19.46
C LYS A 79 5.26 -16.72 18.09
N TYR A 80 4.45 -16.36 17.09
CA TYR A 80 4.75 -16.78 15.72
C TYR A 80 6.00 -16.07 15.19
N LYS A 81 6.73 -16.73 14.28
CA LYS A 81 7.93 -16.21 13.63
C LYS A 81 7.67 -15.86 12.17
N TYR A 82 8.20 -14.73 11.76
CA TYR A 82 8.04 -14.22 10.40
C TYR A 82 9.37 -13.71 9.84
N HIS A 83 9.49 -13.72 8.52
CA HIS A 83 10.62 -13.07 7.86
C HIS A 83 10.33 -11.57 7.68
N PRO A 84 11.19 -10.68 8.20
CA PRO A 84 11.02 -9.24 8.01
C PRO A 84 10.97 -8.86 6.54
N GLY A 85 10.02 -8.00 6.16
CA GLY A 85 9.87 -7.53 4.77
C GLY A 85 9.49 -8.61 3.75
N GLY A 86 9.13 -9.82 4.19
CA GLY A 86 8.80 -10.93 3.29
C GLY A 86 10.01 -11.58 2.60
N ASP A 87 11.25 -11.27 3.05
CA ASP A 87 12.47 -11.87 2.53
C ASP A 87 12.77 -13.20 3.23
N ILE A 88 12.53 -14.31 2.53
CA ILE A 88 12.75 -15.67 3.04
C ILE A 88 14.21 -15.92 3.47
N ASN A 89 15.17 -15.16 2.95
CA ASN A 89 16.59 -15.30 3.30
C ASN A 89 16.97 -14.54 4.58
N ALA A 90 16.13 -13.63 5.06
CA ALA A 90 16.37 -12.91 6.30
C ALA A 90 16.06 -13.80 7.52
N ASP A 91 16.80 -13.63 8.62
CA ASP A 91 16.55 -14.38 9.85
C ASP A 91 15.12 -14.14 10.38
N PRO A 92 14.35 -15.20 10.70
CA PRO A 92 13.01 -15.07 11.26
C PRO A 92 13.01 -14.28 12.58
N ARG A 93 12.08 -13.34 12.72
CA ARG A 93 11.83 -12.58 13.94
C ARG A 93 10.53 -13.00 14.61
N ASP A 94 10.51 -12.90 15.93
CA ASP A 94 9.29 -13.11 16.70
C ASP A 94 8.29 -11.97 16.47
N ALA A 95 7.02 -12.31 16.37
CA ALA A 95 5.95 -11.35 16.26
C ALA A 95 5.91 -10.40 17.47
N PRO A 96 5.43 -9.16 17.28
CA PRO A 96 5.00 -8.34 18.41
C PRO A 96 3.93 -9.10 19.22
N SER A 97 3.87 -8.85 20.54
CA SER A 97 2.85 -9.50 21.37
C SER A 97 1.45 -9.08 20.91
N ALA A 98 0.50 -10.03 20.89
CA ALA A 98 -0.89 -9.76 20.54
C ALA A 98 -1.58 -8.75 21.51
N LEU A 99 -1.00 -8.59 22.70
CA LEU A 99 -1.41 -7.58 23.68
C LEU A 99 -0.51 -6.34 23.52
N ASN A 100 -1.05 -5.28 22.96
CA ASN A 100 -0.45 -3.95 23.05
C ASN A 100 -0.91 -3.33 24.37
N VAL A 101 0.01 -3.17 25.33
CA VAL A 101 -0.25 -2.39 26.55
C VAL A 101 0.29 -0.98 26.31
N THR A 102 -0.61 -0.01 26.21
CA THR A 102 -0.25 1.41 26.13
C THR A 102 -0.51 2.02 27.50
N VAL A 103 0.55 2.46 28.18
CA VAL A 103 0.46 3.19 29.44
C VAL A 103 0.21 4.66 29.11
N ILE A 104 -0.96 5.17 29.47
CA ILE A 104 -1.32 6.57 29.30
C ILE A 104 -1.02 7.27 30.64
N PRO A 105 0.00 8.15 30.70
CA PRO A 105 0.24 8.93 31.91
C PRO A 105 -0.87 9.98 32.11
N GLU A 106 -1.18 10.28 33.37
CA GLU A 106 -2.01 11.42 33.78
C GLU A 106 -3.45 11.44 33.21
N VAL A 107 -4.16 10.32 33.38
CA VAL A 107 -5.61 10.26 33.09
C VAL A 107 -6.42 10.91 34.21
N THR A 108 -7.30 11.86 33.87
CA THR A 108 -8.33 12.41 34.77
C THR A 108 -9.49 11.43 34.93
N LEU A 109 -9.23 10.29 35.59
CA LEU A 109 -10.24 9.31 35.97
C LEU A 109 -10.58 9.46 37.46
N PRO A 110 -11.84 9.22 37.87
CA PRO A 110 -12.19 9.08 39.29
C PRO A 110 -11.31 8.02 39.98
N GLU A 111 -10.97 8.27 41.24
CA GLU A 111 -10.04 7.43 42.04
C GLU A 111 -10.44 5.95 42.05
N GLU A 112 -11.74 5.66 42.18
CA GLU A 112 -12.26 4.28 42.18
C GLU A 112 -11.96 3.51 40.88
N LEU A 113 -12.03 4.20 39.73
CA LEU A 113 -11.74 3.58 38.43
C LEU A 113 -10.23 3.49 38.19
N HIS A 114 -9.49 4.49 38.66
CA HIS A 114 -8.03 4.48 38.63
C HIS A 114 -7.49 3.27 39.40
N GLU A 115 -7.91 3.07 40.66
CA GLU A 115 -7.45 1.92 41.44
C GLU A 115 -7.90 0.59 40.86
N LYS A 116 -9.10 0.50 40.28
CA LYS A 116 -9.61 -0.76 39.72
C LYS A 116 -8.84 -1.21 38.47
N PHE A 117 -8.53 -0.28 37.57
CA PHE A 117 -7.94 -0.60 36.27
C PHE A 117 -6.43 -0.33 36.17
N ASN A 118 -5.84 0.39 37.13
CA ASN A 118 -4.39 0.59 37.18
C ASN A 118 -3.69 -0.74 37.56
N LYS A 119 -2.70 -1.09 36.74
CA LYS A 119 -1.83 -2.27 36.92
C LYS A 119 -0.46 -1.88 37.47
N TRP A 120 -0.10 -0.59 37.44
CA TRP A 120 1.20 -0.09 37.86
C TRP A 120 1.26 0.11 39.37
N GLY A 121 2.30 -0.42 40.03
CA GLY A 121 2.51 -0.30 41.48
C GLY A 121 1.75 -1.30 42.36
N LYS A 122 1.21 -2.37 41.77
CA LYS A 122 0.57 -3.49 42.51
C LYS A 122 1.48 -4.72 42.51
N ASP A 123 1.45 -5.47 43.60
CA ASP A 123 2.27 -6.68 43.75
C ASP A 123 1.97 -7.69 42.63
N GLY A 124 3.00 -8.04 41.85
CA GLY A 124 2.93 -9.03 40.76
C GLY A 124 2.96 -8.48 39.33
N TYR A 125 3.05 -7.15 39.15
CA TYR A 125 3.35 -6.53 37.85
C TYR A 125 4.67 -5.71 37.98
N PRO A 126 5.67 -5.92 37.11
CA PRO A 126 6.91 -5.13 37.12
C PRO A 126 6.67 -3.69 36.68
#